data_AF-A0A1E3VKC8-F1
#
_entry.id   AF-A0A1E3VKC8-F1
#
_cell.length_a   1.000
_cell.length_b   1.000
_cell.length_c   1.000
_cell.angle_alpha   90.00
_cell.angle_beta   90.00
_cell.angle_gamma   90.00
#
_symmetry.space_group_name_H-M   'P 1'
#
loop_
_entity.id
_entity.type
_entity.pdbx_description
1 polymer ?
#
loop_
_entity_poly.entity_id
_entity_poly.type
_entity_poly.pdbx_seq_one_letter_code
_entity_poly.pdbx_strand_id
1 'polypeptide(L)' 'MENSAATKTSENTQDNAEGHKALLSDIRAKWDKFSEQDVSSLKGKDDLVSKVSAKYDIKPDQAQRDVDAVLKGRKIGASA' A
#
# COMPACT_ATOMS: atom_id res chain seq x y z
N MET A 1 19.32 41.86 -2.53
CA MET A 1 19.89 40.52 -2.36
C MET A 1 18.72 39.57 -2.19
N GLU A 2 18.42 38.83 -3.26
CA GLU A 2 17.24 37.97 -3.36
C GLU A 2 17.11 36.95 -2.24
N ASN A 3 15.84 36.81 -1.84
CA ASN A 3 15.22 35.83 -0.97
C ASN A 3 15.13 34.46 -1.67
N SER A 4 15.13 33.39 -0.87
CA SER A 4 14.68 32.03 -1.21
C SER A 4 15.70 31.09 -1.88
N ALA A 5 16.60 30.56 -1.06
CA ALA A 5 17.16 29.21 -1.27
C ALA A 5 16.79 28.32 -0.07
N ALA A 6 15.49 28.15 0.15
CA ALA A 6 14.97 27.05 0.93
C ALA A 6 14.23 26.11 -0.04
N THR A 7 14.35 24.81 0.23
CA THR A 7 13.72 23.68 -0.47
C THR A 7 14.44 23.13 -1.69
N LYS A 8 15.40 22.22 -1.47
CA LYS A 8 15.40 20.93 -2.22
C LYS A 8 16.30 19.87 -1.57
N THR A 9 15.96 19.46 -0.36
CA THR A 9 16.33 18.13 0.15
C THR A 9 15.38 17.74 1.29
N SER A 10 14.10 17.66 0.93
CA SER A 10 13.08 16.97 1.73
C SER A 10 12.14 16.30 0.75
N GLU A 11 12.72 15.55 -0.19
CA GLU A 11 11.98 14.67 -1.07
C GLU A 11 11.98 13.28 -0.41
N ASN A 12 10.78 12.74 -0.23
CA ASN A 12 10.47 11.38 0.25
C ASN A 12 10.15 11.19 1.74
N THR A 13 9.20 11.96 2.26
CA THR A 13 8.36 11.46 3.36
C THR A 13 6.88 11.79 3.13
N GLN A 14 6.58 12.91 2.45
CA GLN A 14 5.20 13.23 2.02
C GLN A 14 4.71 12.42 0.80
N ASP A 15 5.58 12.08 -0.14
CA ASP A 15 5.24 11.27 -1.34
C ASP A 15 4.75 9.85 -0.96
N ASN A 16 5.29 9.29 0.13
CA ASN A 16 4.92 7.96 0.60
C ASN A 16 3.51 7.94 1.22
N ALA A 17 3.01 9.03 1.82
CA ALA A 17 1.67 9.07 2.41
C ALA A 17 0.56 9.15 1.33
N GLU A 18 0.80 9.94 0.27
CA GLU A 18 -0.10 9.99 -0.88
C GLU A 18 -0.04 8.69 -1.70
N GLY A 19 1.17 8.16 -1.93
CA GLY A 19 1.37 6.86 -2.57
C GLY A 19 0.75 5.71 -1.77
N HIS A 20 0.80 5.77 -0.44
CA HIS A 20 0.15 4.80 0.44
C HIS A 20 -1.38 4.89 0.33
N LYS A 21 -1.99 6.07 0.41
CA LYS A 21 -3.44 6.23 0.24
C LYS A 21 -3.93 5.77 -1.14
N ALA A 22 -3.19 6.08 -2.20
CA ALA A 22 -3.48 5.61 -3.55
C ALA A 22 -3.38 4.08 -3.63
N LEU A 23 -2.36 3.49 -3.00
CA LEU A 23 -2.21 2.03 -2.91
C LEU A 23 -3.36 1.39 -2.13
N LEU A 24 -3.77 1.95 -0.99
CA LEU A 24 -4.92 1.44 -0.22
C LEU A 24 -6.21 1.50 -1.05
N SER A 25 -6.40 2.55 -1.84
CA SER A 25 -7.55 2.65 -2.76
C SER A 25 -7.49 1.61 -3.87
N ASP A 26 -6.30 1.34 -4.43
CA ASP A 26 -6.06 0.33 -5.47
C ASP A 26 -6.29 -1.10 -4.94
N ILE A 27 -5.83 -1.38 -3.71
CA ILE A 27 -6.11 -2.62 -2.97
C ILE A 27 -7.62 -2.80 -2.81
N ARG A 28 -8.34 -1.79 -2.33
CA ARG A 28 -9.81 -1.85 -2.19
C ARG A 28 -10.49 -2.07 -3.55
N ALA A 29 -10.05 -1.38 -4.60
CA ALA A 29 -10.61 -1.52 -5.94
C ALA A 29 -10.37 -2.92 -6.53
N LYS A 30 -9.22 -3.54 -6.23
CA LYS A 30 -8.91 -4.91 -6.64
C LYS A 30 -9.68 -5.95 -5.83
N TRP A 31 -9.82 -5.75 -4.52
CA TRP A 31 -10.52 -6.65 -3.63
C TRP A 31 -11.74 -5.98 -2.97
N ASP A 32 -12.89 -6.04 -3.65
CA ASP A 32 -14.17 -5.50 -3.17
C ASP A 32 -14.62 -6.03 -1.78
N LYS A 33 -14.18 -7.24 -1.39
CA LYS A 33 -14.47 -7.83 -0.06
C LYS A 33 -13.64 -7.21 1.07
N PHE A 34 -12.70 -6.32 0.75
CA PHE A 34 -11.93 -5.56 1.72
C PHE A 34 -12.57 -4.20 1.99
N SER A 35 -12.77 -3.91 3.27
CA SER A 35 -13.21 -2.59 3.73
C SER A 35 -12.02 -1.65 3.94
N GLU A 36 -12.28 -0.34 3.99
CA GLU A 36 -11.24 0.67 4.30
C GLU A 36 -10.50 0.37 5.62
N GLN A 37 -11.21 -0.18 6.61
CA GLN A 37 -10.58 -0.58 7.88
C GLN A 37 -9.68 -1.81 7.72
N ASP A 38 -10.08 -2.80 6.91
CA ASP A 38 -9.25 -3.98 6.63
C ASP A 38 -7.95 -3.56 5.95
N VAL A 39 -8.06 -2.64 4.98
CA VAL A 39 -6.94 -2.11 4.20
C VAL A 39 -6.05 -1.18 5.02
N SER A 40 -6.64 -0.29 5.83
CA SER A 40 -5.88 0.60 6.72
C SER A 40 -5.20 -0.14 7.88
N SER A 41 -5.68 -1.33 8.24
CA SER A 41 -5.05 -2.17 9.26
C SER A 41 -3.89 -3.01 8.71
N LEU A 42 -3.69 -3.03 7.38
CA LEU A 42 -2.61 -3.80 6.76
C LEU A 42 -1.26 -3.22 7.17
N LYS A 43 -0.42 -4.07 7.77
CA LYS A 43 0.95 -3.70 8.15
C LYS A 43 1.98 -4.03 7.08
N GLY A 44 1.57 -4.74 6.03
CA GLY A 44 2.48 -5.27 5.04
C GLY A 44 1.80 -6.18 4.03
N LYS A 45 2.59 -6.65 3.07
CA LYS A 45 2.18 -7.62 2.05
C LYS A 45 1.67 -8.94 2.66
N ASP A 46 2.34 -9.47 3.67
CA ASP A 46 1.98 -10.76 4.29
C ASP A 46 0.58 -10.73 4.91
N ASP A 47 0.25 -9.66 5.64
CA ASP A 47 -1.07 -9.45 6.24
C ASP A 47 -2.16 -9.38 5.17
N LEU A 48 -1.87 -8.68 4.07
CA LEU A 48 -2.78 -8.60 2.93
C LEU A 48 -2.97 -9.97 2.27
N VAL A 49 -1.90 -10.74 2.04
CA VAL A 49 -1.97 -12.10 1.46
C VAL A 49 -2.83 -13.01 2.32
N SER A 50 -2.63 -13.00 3.64
CA SER A 50 -3.40 -13.80 4.59
C SER A 50 -4.89 -13.44 4.56
N LYS A 51 -5.21 -12.14 4.59
CA LYS A 51 -6.60 -11.66 4.50
C LYS A 51 -7.22 -11.97 3.14
N VAL A 52 -6.49 -11.85 2.03
CA VAL A 52 -7.00 -12.13 0.68
C VAL A 52 -7.31 -13.62 0.55
N SER A 53 -6.36 -14.47 0.95
CA SER A 53 -6.53 -15.91 1.02
C SER A 53 -7.79 -16.28 1.82
N ALA A 54 -7.95 -15.74 3.03
CA ALA A 54 -9.09 -16.03 3.90
C ALA A 54 -10.44 -15.47 3.39
N LYS A 55 -10.47 -14.26 2.81
CA LYS A 55 -11.72 -13.61 2.35
C LYS A 55 -12.23 -14.22 1.05
N TYR A 56 -11.33 -14.67 0.17
CA TYR A 56 -11.66 -15.20 -1.15
C TYR A 56 -11.55 -16.72 -1.23
N ASP A 57 -11.11 -17.39 -0.16
CA ASP A 57 -10.84 -18.83 -0.11
C ASP A 57 -9.93 -19.29 -1.25
N ILE A 58 -8.90 -18.49 -1.53
CA ILE A 58 -7.91 -18.78 -2.58
C ILE A 58 -6.59 -19.23 -1.97
N LYS A 59 -5.80 -19.99 -2.74
CA LYS A 59 -4.48 -20.43 -2.29
C LYS A 59 -3.56 -19.25 -1.95
N PRO A 60 -2.70 -19.38 -0.92
CA PRO A 60 -1.75 -18.33 -0.55
C PRO A 60 -0.82 -17.94 -1.70
N ASP A 61 -0.42 -18.90 -2.56
CA ASP A 61 0.37 -18.60 -3.76
C ASP A 61 -0.36 -17.65 -4.72
N GLN A 62 -1.65 -17.86 -4.93
CA GLN A 62 -2.46 -17.01 -5.82
C GLN A 62 -2.69 -15.64 -5.17
N ALA A 63 -3.03 -15.61 -3.88
CA ALA A 63 -3.16 -14.37 -3.13
C ALA A 63 -1.86 -13.55 -3.17
N GLN A 64 -0.70 -14.20 -2.99
CA GLN A 64 0.60 -13.54 -3.10
C GLN A 64 0.82 -12.91 -4.47
N ARG A 65 0.47 -13.60 -5.56
CA ARG A 65 0.60 -13.06 -6.91
C ARG A 65 -0.32 -11.87 -7.16
N ASP A 66 -1.58 -11.93 -6.73
CA ASP A 66 -2.50 -10.79 -6.84
C ASP A 66 -2.00 -9.60 -6.00
N VAL A 67 -1.48 -9.86 -4.79
CA VAL A 67 -0.88 -8.83 -3.94
C VAL A 67 0.36 -8.21 -4.57
N ASP A 68 1.25 -9.02 -5.13
CA ASP A 68 2.45 -8.53 -5.80
C ASP A 68 2.09 -7.70 -7.05
N ALA A 69 1.07 -8.12 -7.81
CA ALA A 69 0.57 -7.41 -8.97
C ALA A 69 -0.08 -6.07 -8.65
N VAL A 70 -0.76 -5.95 -7.49
CA VAL A 70 -1.27 -4.67 -6.98
C VAL A 70 -0.13 -3.81 -6.48
N LEU A 71 0.79 -4.39 -5.72
CA LEU A 71 1.89 -3.63 -5.16
C LEU A 71 2.81 -3.10 -6.26
N LYS A 72 3.08 -3.85 -7.34
CA LYS A 72 4.03 -3.45 -8.41
C LYS A 72 5.36 -2.91 -7.83
N GLY A 73 5.83 -3.46 -6.71
CA GLY A 73 7.00 -2.98 -5.98
C GLY A 73 6.77 -1.82 -5.00
N ARG A 74 5.53 -1.32 -4.88
CA ARG A 74 5.10 -0.37 -3.82
C ARG A 74 5.03 -1.09 -2.48
N LYS A 75 5.43 -0.41 -1.41
CA LYS A 75 5.53 -0.99 -0.06
C LYS A 75 4.27 -0.61 0.73
N ILE A 76 3.57 -1.57 1.33
CA ILE A 76 2.57 -1.28 2.37
C ILE A 76 3.36 -1.00 3.65
N GLY A 77 3.77 0.26 3.82
CA GLY A 77 4.51 0.75 4.98
C GLY A 77 6.03 0.61 4.91
N ALA A 78 6.71 1.76 4.87
CA ALA A 78 8.07 1.92 5.38
C ALA A 78 8.27 3.37 5.83
N SER A 79 7.99 3.62 7.11
CA SER A 79 8.68 4.64 7.92
C SER A 79 8.38 4.32 9.39
N ALA A 80 9.25 3.49 9.98
CA ALA A 80 9.52 3.54 11.41
C ALA A 80 10.63 4.56 11.64
#